data_AF-A0AAU5PYH2-F1
#
_entry.id   AF-A0AAU5PYH2-F1
#
_cell.length_a   1.000
_cell.length_b   1.000
_cell.length_c   1.000
_cell.angle_alpha   90.00
_cell.angle_beta   90.00
_cell.angle_gamma   90.00
#
_symmetry.space_group_name_H-M   'P 1'
#
loop_
_entity.id
_entity.type
_entity.pdbx_description
1 polymer ?
#
loop_
_entity_poly.entity_id
_entity_poly.type
_entity_poly.pdbx_seq_one_letter_code
_entity_poly.pdbx_strand_id
1 'polypeptide(L)'
;MAETVLTNTGLDSFLDGAPERRDPDFVRAAEAVLGLLALRGADRESGVPEPTPGLVRQLLVEDLPTFVYAPPGALAVYPAVVGRLAARFDGDRGERVAVAVREAAGDFERAMTDPGNLTWHRWYASLLRSCGADLADPEDVRRRLAALDGAPLPDGVHRADLMGRTALADVLLAEALTRAYVRDAEAPPAAGPLLTDHAVATGIGQVAAALQDRWTAAGLAEQLAGPYARFAPGPDEFPHLVLADALLDEHLDHYGDIAVPVPPPPAVEAGPVEEDADTLIAAVEELSEEEFEPYGGEAPHLLYVVYRRGCAAESVSRKAAEYEDWAVDPAVEDLPVAVPAEVPEGAFHPSHLVPPVTELERLLGTTDLTETDRARLEGPARDLAAVLDRLASTGLVFRSGDAFGLTPRGAGVVRYLLGVRGIAAPDAAEARAWSASEAVTAAGGWPTWVASRVLADWLHARGDTADAWSGLLAALGTVHAGTPDAAAVRGLFAVLDTAAAPPDALRGALRDPVVGAYAHQALRARGEPSDLIQVGISARALFVLDALPAKKGPLESRRAAFDAAASAWPGGSAALVRAMRAADRHEAERVLGPLGLAP
;
A
#
# COMPACT_ATOMS: atom_id res chain seq x y z
N MET A 1 12.47 15.25 42.67
CA MET A 1 11.07 14.89 42.98
C MET A 1 10.30 15.14 41.72
N ALA A 2 9.96 14.09 40.98
CA ALA A 2 9.24 14.22 39.72
C ALA A 2 7.78 14.59 40.02
N GLU A 3 7.34 15.72 39.48
CA GLU A 3 5.94 16.14 39.54
C GLU A 3 5.08 15.09 38.84
N THR A 4 4.00 14.65 39.48
CA THR A 4 3.10 13.63 38.92
C THR A 4 2.34 14.23 37.75
N VAL A 5 2.59 13.73 36.54
CA VAL A 5 2.03 14.29 35.29
C VAL A 5 0.52 13.97 35.15
N LEU A 6 0.10 12.76 35.52
CA LEU A 6 -1.30 12.36 35.63
C LEU A 6 -1.64 12.07 37.10
N THR A 7 -2.62 12.77 37.64
CA THR A 7 -3.10 12.55 39.01
C THR A 7 -4.17 11.45 39.04
N ASN A 8 -4.41 10.85 40.20
CA ASN A 8 -5.58 9.98 40.43
C ASN A 8 -5.73 8.78 39.46
N THR A 9 -4.61 8.22 39.00
CA THR A 9 -4.57 6.97 38.20
C THR A 9 -4.72 5.70 39.05
N GLY A 10 -4.66 5.83 40.38
CA GLY A 10 -4.75 4.70 41.30
C GLY A 10 -3.47 3.89 41.47
N LEU A 11 -2.34 4.34 40.90
CA LEU A 11 -1.06 3.61 40.92
C LEU A 11 -0.60 3.20 42.33
N ASP A 12 -0.63 4.12 43.30
CA ASP A 12 -0.21 3.83 44.67
C ASP A 12 -1.10 2.76 45.32
N SER A 13 -2.41 2.84 45.13
CA SER A 13 -3.38 1.83 45.59
C SER A 13 -3.19 0.49 44.86
N PHE A 14 -2.82 0.52 43.58
CA PHE A 14 -2.54 -0.69 42.79
C PHE A 14 -1.31 -1.45 43.30
N LEU A 15 -0.26 -0.72 43.67
CA LEU A 15 1.01 -1.28 44.15
C LEU A 15 1.06 -1.51 45.66
N ASP A 16 0.05 -1.06 46.42
CA ASP A 16 0.07 -1.22 47.87
C ASP A 16 0.05 -2.70 48.28
N GLY A 17 0.94 -3.05 49.21
CA GLY A 17 1.17 -4.44 49.66
C GLY A 17 1.73 -5.41 48.60
N ALA A 18 1.99 -4.97 47.35
CA ALA A 18 2.49 -5.82 46.27
C ALA A 18 4.00 -6.07 46.38
N PRO A 19 4.50 -7.33 46.29
CA PRO A 19 5.94 -7.59 46.22
C PRO A 19 6.60 -6.93 45.00
N GLU A 20 5.85 -6.78 43.90
CA GLU A 20 6.27 -6.17 42.63
C GLU A 20 6.48 -4.65 42.74
N ARG A 21 6.09 -4.01 43.85
CA ARG A 21 6.43 -2.60 44.12
C ARG A 21 7.95 -2.34 44.13
N ARG A 22 8.75 -3.39 44.33
CA ARG A 22 10.22 -3.34 44.29
C ARG A 22 10.80 -3.65 42.91
N ASP A 23 9.96 -4.04 41.95
CA ASP A 23 10.36 -4.32 40.57
C ASP A 23 10.15 -3.06 39.71
N PRO A 24 11.23 -2.37 39.28
CA PRO A 24 11.12 -1.15 38.48
C PRO A 24 10.37 -1.34 37.17
N ASP A 25 10.52 -2.50 36.52
CA ASP A 25 9.87 -2.78 35.23
C ASP A 25 8.36 -2.94 35.42
N PHE A 26 7.94 -3.61 36.51
CA PHE A 26 6.53 -3.73 36.88
C PHE A 26 5.91 -2.37 37.24
N VAL A 27 6.62 -1.54 38.01
CA VAL A 27 6.13 -0.21 38.40
C VAL A 27 5.92 0.68 37.17
N ARG A 28 6.88 0.69 36.24
CA ARG A 28 6.77 1.45 34.99
C ARG A 28 5.64 0.93 34.10
N ALA A 29 5.50 -0.39 33.96
CA ALA A 29 4.40 -0.99 33.21
C ALA A 29 3.04 -0.67 33.85
N ALA A 30 2.93 -0.74 35.17
CA ALA A 30 1.72 -0.37 35.92
C ALA A 30 1.34 1.10 35.71
N GLU A 31 2.32 2.00 35.76
CA GLU A 31 2.09 3.41 35.50
C GLU A 31 1.54 3.66 34.08
N ALA A 32 2.17 3.08 33.05
CA ALA A 32 1.74 3.23 31.66
C ALA A 32 0.34 2.64 31.42
N VAL A 33 0.10 1.41 31.89
CA VAL A 33 -1.19 0.73 31.73
C VAL A 33 -2.33 1.49 32.40
N LEU A 34 -2.17 1.89 33.66
CA LEU A 34 -3.22 2.60 34.39
C LEU A 34 -3.43 4.01 33.81
N GLY A 35 -2.36 4.70 33.45
CA GLY A 35 -2.44 6.02 32.81
C GLY A 35 -3.19 5.98 31.48
N LEU A 36 -2.82 5.08 30.58
CA LEU A 36 -3.45 4.94 29.26
C LEU A 36 -4.92 4.50 29.36
N LEU A 37 -5.24 3.52 30.23
CA LEU A 37 -6.64 3.14 30.46
C LEU A 37 -7.48 4.32 30.96
N ALA A 38 -6.95 5.11 31.88
CA ALA A 38 -7.63 6.28 32.41
C ALA A 38 -7.83 7.37 31.33
N LEU A 39 -6.82 7.62 30.49
CA LEU A 39 -6.93 8.55 29.36
C LEU A 39 -8.00 8.10 28.37
N ARG A 40 -8.05 6.80 28.05
CA ARG A 40 -9.06 6.18 27.18
C ARG A 40 -10.45 6.06 27.82
N GLY A 41 -10.63 6.55 29.05
CA GLY A 41 -11.94 6.67 29.69
C GLY A 41 -12.44 5.41 30.38
N ALA A 42 -11.52 4.52 30.79
CA ALA A 42 -11.86 3.52 31.80
C ALA A 42 -12.43 4.21 33.04
N ASP A 43 -13.50 3.64 33.59
CA ASP A 43 -14.11 4.10 34.82
C ASP A 43 -13.10 4.02 35.98
N ARG A 44 -13.20 4.91 36.95
CA ARG A 44 -12.30 4.98 38.13
C ARG A 44 -13.06 5.03 39.45
N GLU A 45 -14.34 4.66 39.49
CA GLU A 45 -15.14 4.62 40.71
C GLU A 45 -14.49 3.81 41.85
N SER A 46 -13.85 2.69 41.54
CA SER A 46 -13.14 1.84 42.51
C SER A 46 -11.75 2.37 42.93
N GLY A 47 -11.34 3.53 42.42
CA GLY A 47 -10.04 4.15 42.69
C GLY A 47 -8.90 3.64 41.80
N VAL A 48 -9.16 2.71 40.88
CA VAL A 48 -8.28 2.29 39.78
C VAL A 48 -9.09 2.20 38.48
N PRO A 49 -8.48 2.38 37.29
CA PRO A 49 -9.12 2.16 36.01
C PRO A 49 -9.78 0.78 35.87
N GLU A 50 -11.04 0.74 35.47
CA GLU A 50 -11.80 -0.49 35.22
C GLU A 50 -11.79 -0.84 33.73
N PRO A 51 -10.96 -1.79 33.28
CA PRO A 51 -10.84 -2.11 31.87
C PRO A 51 -12.07 -2.89 31.37
N THR A 52 -12.47 -2.60 30.13
CA THR A 52 -13.39 -3.45 29.35
C THR A 52 -12.59 -4.30 28.36
N PRO A 53 -13.12 -5.42 27.84
CA PRO A 53 -12.44 -6.21 26.81
C PRO A 53 -11.99 -5.38 25.58
N GLY A 54 -12.82 -4.41 25.15
CA GLY A 54 -12.46 -3.50 24.06
C GLY A 54 -11.27 -2.60 24.41
N LEU A 55 -11.27 -2.00 25.61
CA LEU A 55 -10.15 -1.19 26.09
C LEU A 55 -8.87 -2.00 26.29
N VAL A 56 -8.95 -3.28 26.69
CA VAL A 56 -7.78 -4.16 26.77
C VAL A 56 -7.15 -4.34 25.40
N ARG A 57 -7.97 -4.61 24.37
CA ARG A 57 -7.45 -4.78 23.00
C ARG A 57 -6.83 -3.49 22.48
N GLN A 58 -7.50 -2.35 22.64
CA GLN A 58 -6.97 -1.05 22.25
C GLN A 58 -5.65 -0.74 22.98
N LEU A 59 -5.60 -0.94 24.31
CA LEU A 59 -4.40 -0.71 25.10
C LEU A 59 -3.22 -1.57 24.62
N LEU A 60 -3.44 -2.88 24.52
CA LEU A 60 -2.38 -3.85 24.23
C LEU A 60 -1.96 -3.80 22.75
N VAL A 61 -2.87 -3.61 21.80
CA VAL A 61 -2.53 -3.72 20.37
C VAL A 61 -2.24 -2.37 19.73
N GLU A 62 -2.72 -1.26 20.30
CA GLU A 62 -2.58 0.08 19.68
C GLU A 62 -1.78 1.04 20.58
N ASP A 63 -2.22 1.28 21.82
CA ASP A 63 -1.65 2.35 22.65
C ASP A 63 -0.23 2.04 23.15
N LEU A 64 -0.01 0.85 23.74
CA LEU A 64 1.32 0.49 24.26
C LEU A 64 2.38 0.42 23.14
N PRO A 65 2.12 -0.21 21.98
CA PRO A 65 3.03 -0.16 20.83
C PRO A 65 3.31 1.25 20.33
N THR A 66 2.40 2.20 20.50
CA THR A 66 2.59 3.58 20.05
C THR A 66 3.47 4.39 21.03
N PHE A 67 3.21 4.28 22.33
CA PHE A 67 3.73 5.23 23.32
C PHE A 67 4.88 4.70 24.19
N VAL A 68 5.05 3.38 24.26
CA VAL A 68 5.91 2.77 25.28
C VAL A 68 7.10 2.05 24.65
N TYR A 69 8.29 2.30 25.21
CA TYR A 69 9.44 1.44 24.99
C TYR A 69 9.54 0.39 26.09
N ALA A 70 9.58 -0.89 25.69
CA ALA A 70 9.84 -2.00 26.57
C ALA A 70 10.82 -2.99 25.91
N PRO A 71 11.90 -3.40 26.58
CA PRO A 71 12.81 -4.40 26.03
C PRO A 71 12.12 -5.78 25.95
N PRO A 72 12.57 -6.68 25.05
CA PRO A 72 11.93 -7.99 24.84
C PRO A 72 11.69 -8.79 26.14
N GLY A 73 12.64 -8.76 27.08
CA GLY A 73 12.53 -9.46 28.36
C GLY A 73 11.47 -8.92 29.33
N ALA A 74 10.96 -7.70 29.09
CA ALA A 74 9.96 -7.05 29.95
C ALA A 74 8.55 -7.01 29.31
N LEU A 75 8.37 -7.48 28.07
CA LEU A 75 7.07 -7.41 27.38
C LEU A 75 5.96 -8.12 28.16
N ALA A 76 6.22 -9.31 28.68
CA ALA A 76 5.24 -10.10 29.43
C ALA A 76 4.67 -9.40 30.68
N VAL A 77 5.36 -8.36 31.19
CA VAL A 77 4.94 -7.58 32.36
C VAL A 77 3.66 -6.79 32.07
N TYR A 78 3.48 -6.26 30.86
CA TYR A 78 2.32 -5.40 30.53
C TYR A 78 0.99 -6.17 30.56
N PRO A 79 0.83 -7.32 29.86
CA PRO A 79 -0.35 -8.17 30.01
C PRO A 79 -0.55 -8.66 31.46
N ALA A 80 0.53 -8.93 32.20
CA ALA A 80 0.44 -9.35 33.59
C ALA A 80 -0.12 -8.25 34.51
N VAL A 81 0.24 -6.99 34.29
CA VAL A 81 -0.35 -5.83 34.99
C VAL A 81 -1.85 -5.77 34.72
N VAL A 82 -2.28 -5.90 33.45
CA VAL A 82 -3.71 -5.89 33.08
C VAL A 82 -4.45 -7.07 33.72
N GLY A 83 -3.86 -8.27 33.73
CA GLY A 83 -4.43 -9.44 34.38
C GLY A 83 -4.57 -9.28 35.90
N ARG A 84 -3.60 -8.65 36.56
CA ARG A 84 -3.66 -8.32 37.99
C ARG A 84 -4.72 -7.26 38.27
N LEU A 85 -4.83 -6.25 37.42
CA LEU A 85 -5.89 -5.26 37.50
C LEU A 85 -7.27 -5.93 37.36
N ALA A 86 -7.42 -6.83 36.40
CA ALA A 86 -8.66 -7.61 36.21
C ALA A 86 -9.04 -8.43 37.45
N ALA A 87 -8.07 -9.01 38.14
CA ALA A 87 -8.28 -9.80 39.36
C ALA A 87 -8.79 -8.99 40.56
N ARG A 88 -8.79 -7.66 40.50
CA ARG A 88 -9.43 -6.79 41.51
C ARG A 88 -10.93 -6.67 41.35
N PHE A 89 -11.48 -7.08 40.21
CA PHE A 89 -12.90 -6.99 39.90
C PHE A 89 -13.54 -8.38 39.99
N ASP A 90 -14.57 -8.50 40.83
CA ASP A 90 -15.27 -9.76 41.03
C ASP A 90 -16.18 -10.15 39.84
N GLY A 91 -16.42 -11.46 39.69
CA GLY A 91 -17.44 -12.04 38.79
C GLY A 91 -17.09 -12.00 37.30
N ASP A 92 -18.13 -12.05 36.46
CA ASP A 92 -18.05 -12.17 34.99
C ASP A 92 -17.22 -11.08 34.29
N ARG A 93 -16.96 -9.95 34.95
CA ARG A 93 -16.14 -8.87 34.38
C ARG A 93 -14.66 -9.24 34.37
N GLY A 94 -14.11 -9.67 35.52
CA GLY A 94 -12.72 -10.07 35.64
C GLY A 94 -12.37 -11.23 34.71
N GLU A 95 -13.28 -12.21 34.58
CA GLU A 95 -13.10 -13.35 33.66
C GLU A 95 -13.04 -12.91 32.18
N ARG A 96 -13.97 -12.04 31.75
CA ARG A 96 -13.98 -11.53 30.36
C ARG A 96 -12.73 -10.71 30.02
N VAL A 97 -12.27 -9.88 30.96
CA VAL A 97 -11.02 -9.11 30.79
C VAL A 97 -9.82 -10.07 30.72
N ALA A 98 -9.76 -11.08 31.59
CA ALA A 98 -8.69 -12.07 31.56
C ALA A 98 -8.68 -12.90 30.26
N VAL A 99 -9.84 -13.20 29.68
CA VAL A 99 -9.94 -13.80 28.33
C VAL A 99 -9.35 -12.86 27.29
N ALA A 100 -9.78 -11.59 27.26
CA ALA A 100 -9.28 -10.61 26.31
C ALA A 100 -7.76 -10.41 26.38
N VAL A 101 -7.18 -10.41 27.60
CA VAL A 101 -5.72 -10.35 27.79
C VAL A 101 -5.03 -11.56 27.15
N ARG A 102 -5.55 -12.78 27.37
CA ARG A 102 -4.96 -13.99 26.78
C ARG A 102 -5.03 -13.99 25.25
N GLU A 103 -6.14 -13.53 24.70
CA GLU A 103 -6.34 -13.44 23.25
C GLU A 103 -5.42 -12.38 22.62
N ALA A 104 -5.24 -11.23 23.28
CA ALA A 104 -4.44 -10.12 22.77
C ALA A 104 -2.93 -10.26 23.02
N ALA A 105 -2.48 -11.15 23.93
CA ALA A 105 -1.07 -11.22 24.33
C ALA A 105 -0.11 -11.50 23.16
N GLY A 106 -0.47 -12.42 22.26
CA GLY A 106 0.34 -12.72 21.08
C GLY A 106 0.36 -11.57 20.06
N ASP A 107 -0.77 -10.86 19.93
CA ASP A 107 -0.87 -9.69 19.04
C ASP A 107 -0.06 -8.51 19.59
N PHE A 108 -0.07 -8.30 20.91
CA PHE A 108 0.75 -7.31 21.59
C PHE A 108 2.25 -7.54 21.39
N GLU A 109 2.73 -8.78 21.56
CA GLU A 109 4.15 -9.08 21.37
C GLU A 109 4.58 -8.81 19.92
N ARG A 110 3.74 -9.18 18.95
CA ARG A 110 3.96 -8.84 17.53
C ARG A 110 3.99 -7.33 17.32
N ALA A 111 2.98 -6.60 17.81
CA ALA A 111 2.89 -5.14 17.63
C ALA A 111 4.05 -4.38 18.29
N MET A 112 4.52 -4.83 19.47
CA MET A 112 5.66 -4.21 20.16
C MET A 112 6.99 -4.41 19.44
N THR A 113 7.15 -5.54 18.74
CA THR A 113 8.38 -5.93 18.03
C THR A 113 8.38 -5.54 16.57
N ASP A 114 7.23 -5.15 16.03
CA ASP A 114 7.07 -4.68 14.66
C ASP A 114 7.82 -3.35 14.44
N PRO A 115 8.83 -3.31 13.56
CA PRO A 115 9.50 -2.07 13.16
C PRO A 115 8.52 -1.04 12.57
N GLY A 116 7.40 -1.53 12.00
CA GLY A 116 6.28 -0.74 11.50
C GLY A 116 5.52 0.06 12.56
N ASN A 117 5.79 -0.14 13.86
CA ASN A 117 5.19 0.64 14.94
C ASN A 117 6.18 1.58 15.64
N LEU A 118 7.40 1.72 15.12
CA LEU A 118 8.42 2.57 15.74
C LEU A 118 8.11 4.06 15.57
N THR A 119 8.25 4.80 16.68
CA THR A 119 8.31 6.26 16.74
C THR A 119 9.74 6.69 17.07
N TRP A 120 10.08 7.96 16.87
CA TRP A 120 11.39 8.50 17.23
C TRP A 120 11.76 8.20 18.69
N HIS A 121 10.82 8.43 19.61
CA HIS A 121 10.99 8.19 21.03
C HIS A 121 11.31 6.71 21.34
N ARG A 122 10.55 5.77 20.75
CA ARG A 122 10.77 4.33 20.96
C ARG A 122 12.09 3.86 20.35
N TRP A 123 12.44 4.36 19.17
CA TRP A 123 13.68 4.03 18.49
C TRP A 123 14.91 4.50 19.27
N TYR A 124 14.97 5.78 19.66
CA TYR A 124 16.09 6.30 20.43
C TYR A 124 16.17 5.70 21.83
N ALA A 125 15.04 5.40 22.50
CA ALA A 125 15.06 4.65 23.76
C ALA A 125 15.67 3.25 23.58
N SER A 126 15.40 2.56 22.46
CA SER A 126 16.01 1.27 22.12
C SER A 126 17.52 1.38 21.93
N LEU A 127 17.99 2.37 21.18
CA LEU A 127 19.42 2.62 20.97
C LEU A 127 20.15 3.02 22.26
N LEU A 128 19.54 3.90 23.06
CA LEU A 128 20.09 4.28 24.37
C LEU A 128 20.20 3.06 25.27
N ARG A 129 19.21 2.18 25.27
CA ARG A 129 19.28 0.93 26.05
C ARG A 129 20.38 0.01 25.55
N SER A 130 20.53 -0.15 24.24
CA SER A 130 21.55 -1.03 23.65
C SER A 130 22.98 -0.56 23.94
N CYS A 131 23.19 0.76 24.10
CA CYS A 131 24.47 1.33 24.53
C CYS A 131 24.66 1.39 26.06
N GLY A 132 23.72 0.81 26.82
CA GLY A 132 23.78 0.69 28.27
C GLY A 132 23.41 1.97 29.03
N ALA A 133 22.58 2.84 28.45
CA ALA A 133 22.05 4.00 29.16
C ALA A 133 21.09 3.60 30.29
N ASP A 134 21.15 4.35 31.38
CA ASP A 134 20.06 4.39 32.35
C ASP A 134 18.94 5.31 31.82
N LEU A 135 17.86 4.72 31.31
CA LEU A 135 16.73 5.48 30.74
C LEU A 135 15.96 6.30 31.77
N ALA A 136 16.18 6.09 33.08
CA ALA A 136 15.59 6.89 34.14
C ALA A 136 16.45 8.10 34.53
N ASP A 137 17.71 8.17 34.09
CA ASP A 137 18.63 9.28 34.36
C ASP A 137 18.71 10.24 33.15
N PRO A 138 18.06 11.42 33.21
CA PRO A 138 18.07 12.37 32.09
C PRO A 138 19.48 12.89 31.76
N GLU A 139 20.41 12.90 32.72
CA GLU A 139 21.80 13.28 32.47
C GLU A 139 22.54 12.19 31.68
N ASP A 140 22.28 10.90 31.97
CA ASP A 140 22.87 9.79 31.23
C ASP A 140 22.28 9.67 29.82
N VAL A 141 20.96 9.85 29.68
CA VAL A 141 20.26 9.93 28.38
C VAL A 141 20.89 11.02 27.52
N ARG A 142 20.99 12.26 28.03
CA ARG A 142 21.56 13.38 27.26
C ARG A 142 23.01 13.16 26.85
N ARG A 143 23.83 12.62 27.76
CA ARG A 143 25.26 12.36 27.51
C ARG A 143 25.46 11.33 26.39
N ARG A 144 24.59 10.33 26.32
CA ARG A 144 24.69 9.20 25.38
C ARG A 144 23.99 9.48 24.05
N LEU A 145 22.94 10.30 24.05
CA LEU A 145 22.20 10.67 22.84
C LEU A 145 23.13 11.29 21.79
N ALA A 146 24.08 12.14 22.20
CA ALA A 146 25.06 12.75 21.30
C ALA A 146 25.85 11.74 20.43
N ALA A 147 26.08 10.53 20.95
CA ALA A 147 26.82 9.48 20.27
C ALA A 147 25.98 8.68 19.27
N LEU A 148 24.67 8.96 19.18
CA LEU A 148 23.72 8.26 18.29
C LEU A 148 23.46 9.01 16.98
N ASP A 149 24.22 10.07 16.68
CA ASP A 149 24.13 10.78 15.41
C ASP A 149 24.40 9.82 14.23
N GLY A 150 23.47 9.79 13.27
CA GLY A 150 23.55 8.89 12.11
C GLY A 150 23.34 7.40 12.42
N ALA A 151 22.74 7.03 13.56
CA ALA A 151 22.41 5.65 13.84
C ALA A 151 21.49 5.05 12.74
N PRO A 152 21.80 3.84 12.23
CA PRO A 152 21.04 3.25 11.12
C PRO A 152 19.65 2.82 11.58
N LEU A 153 18.64 3.05 10.76
CA LEU A 153 17.29 2.54 10.99
C LEU A 153 17.22 1.02 10.79
N PRO A 154 16.22 0.33 11.37
CA PRO A 154 15.92 -1.06 11.02
C PRO A 154 15.66 -1.25 9.53
N ASP A 155 15.98 -2.42 8.99
CA ASP A 155 15.73 -2.76 7.59
C ASP A 155 14.25 -2.54 7.23
N GLY A 156 13.99 -1.90 6.09
CA GLY A 156 12.66 -1.61 5.59
C GLY A 156 11.93 -0.45 6.27
N VAL A 157 12.60 0.29 7.16
CA VAL A 157 12.02 1.45 7.84
C VAL A 157 12.71 2.74 7.39
N HIS A 158 11.93 3.72 6.95
CA HIS A 158 12.41 5.03 6.51
C HIS A 158 12.24 6.11 7.59
N ARG A 159 12.93 7.25 7.45
CA ARG A 159 12.82 8.35 8.43
C ARG A 159 11.42 8.97 8.36
N ALA A 160 10.85 9.07 7.17
CA ALA A 160 9.48 9.53 6.97
C ALA A 160 8.44 8.67 7.70
N ASP A 161 8.65 7.35 7.78
CA ASP A 161 7.76 6.44 8.52
C ASP A 161 7.78 6.75 10.03
N LEU A 162 8.98 6.90 10.61
CA LEU A 162 9.14 7.25 12.02
C LEU A 162 8.55 8.63 12.32
N MET A 163 8.78 9.60 11.43
CA MET A 163 8.20 10.93 11.56
C MET A 163 6.68 10.85 11.54
N GLY A 164 6.08 10.21 10.53
CA GLY A 164 4.62 10.13 10.40
C GLY A 164 3.95 9.45 11.59
N ARG A 165 4.55 8.36 12.08
CA ARG A 165 4.05 7.65 13.28
C ARG A 165 4.25 8.45 14.55
N THR A 166 5.33 9.22 14.67
CA THR A 166 5.56 10.11 15.82
C THR A 166 4.54 11.24 15.82
N ALA A 167 4.30 11.89 14.68
CA ALA A 167 3.30 12.94 14.55
C ALA A 167 1.89 12.41 14.87
N LEU A 168 1.53 11.22 14.38
CA LEU A 168 0.25 10.59 14.71
C LEU A 168 0.15 10.26 16.21
N ALA A 169 1.21 9.72 16.81
CA ALA A 169 1.27 9.44 18.24
C ALA A 169 1.03 10.73 19.06
N ASP A 170 1.70 11.82 18.71
CA ASP A 170 1.57 13.11 19.38
C ASP A 170 0.12 13.64 19.31
N VAL A 171 -0.51 13.55 18.14
CA VAL A 171 -1.92 13.92 17.95
C VAL A 171 -2.85 13.04 18.80
N LEU A 172 -2.67 11.71 18.76
CA LEU A 172 -3.50 10.78 19.51
C LEU A 172 -3.40 10.99 21.02
N LEU A 173 -2.19 11.26 21.52
CA LEU A 173 -1.97 11.52 22.94
C LEU A 173 -2.54 12.87 23.36
N ALA A 174 -2.32 13.93 22.57
CA ALA A 174 -2.89 15.25 22.83
C ALA A 174 -4.43 15.23 22.82
N GLU A 175 -5.02 14.49 21.89
CA GLU A 175 -6.47 14.27 21.82
C GLU A 175 -6.98 13.51 23.05
N ALA A 176 -6.29 12.44 23.46
CA ALA A 176 -6.66 11.66 24.63
C ALA A 176 -6.59 12.50 25.93
N LEU A 177 -5.55 13.32 26.09
CA LEU A 177 -5.41 14.26 27.20
C LEU A 177 -6.54 15.30 27.21
N THR A 178 -6.84 15.90 26.06
CA THR A 178 -7.90 16.91 25.93
C THR A 178 -9.27 16.31 26.25
N ARG A 179 -9.58 15.12 25.70
CA ARG A 179 -10.82 14.40 26.00
C ARG A 179 -10.93 14.04 27.47
N ALA A 180 -9.84 13.57 28.09
CA ALA A 180 -9.82 13.24 29.50
C ALA A 180 -10.10 14.46 30.38
N TYR A 181 -9.51 15.61 30.06
CA TYR A 181 -9.77 16.86 30.77
C TYR A 181 -11.24 17.30 30.66
N VAL A 182 -11.78 17.34 29.43
CA VAL A 182 -13.18 17.75 29.19
C VAL A 182 -14.14 16.82 29.92
N ARG A 183 -13.95 15.50 29.82
CA ARG A 183 -14.77 14.51 30.50
C ARG A 183 -14.77 14.69 32.02
N ASP A 184 -13.60 14.83 32.62
CA ASP A 184 -13.48 14.99 34.07
C ASP A 184 -14.00 16.36 34.56
N ALA A 185 -14.03 17.38 33.69
CA ALA A 185 -14.65 18.67 33.99
C ALA A 185 -16.19 18.62 33.92
N GLU A 186 -16.76 17.89 32.96
CA GLU A 186 -18.21 17.71 32.79
C GLU A 186 -18.82 16.79 33.86
N ALA A 187 -18.13 15.69 34.17
CA ALA A 187 -18.55 14.69 35.13
C ALA A 187 -17.38 14.30 36.05
N PRO A 188 -17.13 15.08 37.13
CA PRO A 188 -16.02 14.84 38.03
C PRO A 188 -16.07 13.43 38.66
N PRO A 189 -15.07 12.57 38.42
CA PRO A 189 -15.05 11.23 38.97
C PRO A 189 -14.74 11.27 40.47
N ALA A 190 -15.22 10.27 41.21
CA ALA A 190 -15.03 10.18 42.67
C ALA A 190 -13.54 10.18 43.08
N ALA A 191 -12.67 9.63 42.23
CA ALA A 191 -11.22 9.62 42.43
C ALA A 191 -10.55 10.99 42.22
N GLY A 192 -11.26 11.97 41.66
CA GLY A 192 -10.71 13.27 41.25
C GLY A 192 -10.16 13.28 39.81
N PRO A 193 -9.88 14.48 39.27
CA PRO A 193 -9.50 14.64 37.86
C PRO A 193 -8.12 14.02 37.55
N LEU A 194 -7.93 13.56 36.31
CA LEU A 194 -6.64 13.06 35.82
C LEU A 194 -5.63 14.18 35.56
N LEU A 195 -6.13 15.33 35.11
CA LEU A 195 -5.35 16.52 34.79
C LEU A 195 -5.79 17.65 35.69
N THR A 196 -4.82 18.36 36.25
CA THR A 196 -5.09 19.58 37.02
C THR A 196 -5.26 20.77 36.07
N ASP A 197 -6.02 21.80 36.48
CA ASP A 197 -6.13 23.04 35.70
C ASP A 197 -4.74 23.67 35.46
N HIS A 198 -3.81 23.50 36.39
CA HIS A 198 -2.42 23.93 36.23
C HIS A 198 -1.72 23.18 35.09
N ALA A 199 -1.85 21.84 35.03
CA ALA A 199 -1.25 21.04 33.96
C ALA A 199 -1.79 21.44 32.57
N VAL A 200 -3.09 21.73 32.46
CA VAL A 200 -3.69 22.22 31.21
C VAL A 200 -3.21 23.63 30.87
N ALA A 201 -3.11 24.52 31.87
CA ALA A 201 -2.60 25.88 31.67
C ALA A 201 -1.13 25.91 31.23
N THR A 202 -0.33 24.93 31.65
CA THR A 202 1.07 24.73 31.23
C THR A 202 1.17 24.21 29.79
N GLY A 203 0.13 23.52 29.30
CA GLY A 203 -0.06 23.17 27.89
C GLY A 203 -0.07 21.66 27.65
N ILE A 204 -1.06 21.17 26.90
CA ILE A 204 -1.26 19.74 26.62
C ILE A 204 -0.03 19.09 25.96
N GLY A 205 0.67 19.80 25.07
CA GLY A 205 1.89 19.29 24.44
C GLY A 205 3.02 19.03 25.44
N GLN A 206 3.17 19.86 26.48
CA GLN A 206 4.19 19.66 27.52
C GLN A 206 3.86 18.46 28.40
N VAL A 207 2.57 18.26 28.71
CA VAL A 207 2.09 17.07 29.43
C VAL A 207 2.31 15.81 28.61
N ALA A 208 2.02 15.84 27.31
CA ALA A 208 2.26 14.73 26.40
C ALA A 208 3.75 14.34 26.34
N ALA A 209 4.65 15.30 26.15
CA ALA A 209 6.09 15.09 26.15
C ALA A 209 6.59 14.48 27.48
N ALA A 210 6.10 14.99 28.61
CA ALA A 210 6.47 14.46 29.92
C ALA A 210 5.97 13.01 30.13
N LEU A 211 4.82 12.62 29.57
CA LEU A 211 4.35 11.24 29.57
C LEU A 211 5.19 10.34 28.67
N GLN A 212 5.50 10.80 27.46
CA GLN A 212 6.39 10.08 26.55
C GLN A 212 7.76 9.82 27.19
N ASP A 213 8.34 10.79 27.88
CA ASP A 213 9.61 10.61 28.61
C ASP A 213 9.51 9.51 29.68
N ARG A 214 8.43 9.52 30.48
CA ARG A 214 8.21 8.50 31.51
C ARG A 214 8.00 7.10 30.93
N TRP A 215 7.40 7.03 29.75
CA TRP A 215 7.11 5.78 29.06
C TRP A 215 8.21 5.31 28.12
N THR A 216 9.22 6.14 27.80
CA THR A 216 10.33 5.81 26.91
C THR A 216 11.70 6.03 27.56
N ALA A 217 12.15 7.28 27.70
CA ALA A 217 13.38 7.66 28.40
C ALA A 217 13.29 9.08 28.94
N ALA A 218 13.77 9.30 30.17
CA ALA A 218 13.68 10.59 30.85
C ALA A 218 14.43 11.69 30.09
N GLY A 219 13.75 12.82 29.83
CA GLY A 219 14.30 13.99 29.16
C GLY A 219 14.50 13.83 27.64
N LEU A 220 14.12 12.70 27.04
CA LEU A 220 14.35 12.43 25.62
C LEU A 220 13.56 13.38 24.73
N ALA A 221 12.28 13.62 25.02
CA ALA A 221 11.40 14.51 24.25
C ALA A 221 11.96 15.94 24.23
N GLU A 222 12.44 16.47 25.36
CA GLU A 222 13.09 17.79 25.42
C GLU A 222 14.37 17.82 24.55
N GLN A 223 15.17 16.75 24.59
CA GLN A 223 16.38 16.68 23.78
C GLN A 223 16.07 16.63 22.27
N LEU A 224 15.06 15.85 21.87
CA LEU A 224 14.61 15.72 20.49
C LEU A 224 13.86 16.96 19.98
N ALA A 225 13.22 17.75 20.84
CA ALA A 225 12.62 19.02 20.43
C ALA A 225 13.62 20.19 20.42
N GLY A 226 14.79 20.02 21.04
CA GLY A 226 15.78 21.09 21.23
C GLY A 226 17.14 20.76 20.59
N PRO A 227 18.21 20.54 21.39
CA PRO A 227 19.59 20.42 20.87
C PRO A 227 19.80 19.31 19.82
N TYR A 228 18.94 18.30 19.80
CA TYR A 228 19.01 17.15 18.91
C TYR A 228 17.82 17.07 17.94
N ALA A 229 17.15 18.18 17.61
CA ALA A 229 16.02 18.19 16.66
C ALA A 229 16.32 17.50 15.31
N ARG A 230 17.54 17.61 14.79
CA ARG A 230 17.98 16.91 13.56
C ARG A 230 17.90 15.37 13.64
N PHE A 231 17.85 14.79 14.85
CA PHE A 231 17.74 13.35 15.08
C PHE A 231 16.31 12.85 14.90
N ALA A 232 15.33 13.71 15.17
CA ALA A 232 13.90 13.45 15.04
C ALA A 232 13.27 14.59 14.24
N PRO A 233 13.59 14.69 12.93
CA PRO A 233 13.03 15.73 12.07
C PRO A 233 11.50 15.72 12.12
N GLY A 234 10.93 16.93 12.15
CA GLY A 234 9.49 17.14 12.06
C GLY A 234 8.97 17.10 10.61
N PRO A 235 7.66 17.25 10.40
CA PRO A 235 7.04 17.18 9.07
C PRO A 235 7.65 18.14 8.03
N ASP A 236 8.03 19.35 8.45
CA ASP A 236 8.59 20.39 7.56
C ASP A 236 9.94 20.00 6.93
N GLU A 237 10.63 19.00 7.50
CA GLU A 237 11.90 18.45 6.98
C GLU A 237 11.69 17.30 5.99
N PHE A 238 10.43 16.99 5.62
CA PHE A 238 10.06 15.99 4.62
C PHE A 238 9.14 16.59 3.55
N PRO A 239 9.61 17.56 2.75
CA PRO A 239 8.78 18.25 1.77
C PRO A 239 8.19 17.29 0.71
N HIS A 240 8.90 16.20 0.40
CA HIS A 240 8.44 15.18 -0.55
C HIS A 240 7.16 14.45 -0.14
N LEU A 241 6.69 14.60 1.10
CA LEU A 241 5.40 14.06 1.51
C LEU A 241 4.21 14.69 0.79
N VAL A 242 4.34 15.93 0.34
CA VAL A 242 3.34 16.57 -0.53
C VAL A 242 3.19 15.80 -1.84
N LEU A 243 4.32 15.36 -2.42
CA LEU A 243 4.28 14.50 -3.61
C LEU A 243 3.68 13.13 -3.29
N ALA A 244 4.00 12.56 -2.14
CA ALA A 244 3.43 11.28 -1.70
C ALA A 244 1.91 11.35 -1.55
N ASP A 245 1.38 12.46 -1.02
CA ASP A 245 -0.06 12.73 -0.94
C ASP A 245 -0.69 12.85 -2.34
N ALA A 246 -0.07 13.58 -3.26
CA ALA A 246 -0.56 13.67 -4.64
C ALA A 246 -0.59 12.29 -5.35
N LEU A 247 0.43 11.46 -5.14
CA LEU A 247 0.46 10.10 -5.69
C LEU A 247 -0.59 9.18 -5.01
N LEU A 248 -0.91 9.41 -3.74
CA LEU A 248 -1.98 8.71 -3.04
C LEU A 248 -3.34 9.07 -3.64
N ASP A 249 -3.59 10.36 -3.91
CA ASP A 249 -4.81 10.80 -4.55
C ASP A 249 -5.00 10.15 -5.93
N GLU A 250 -3.95 10.14 -6.76
CA GLU A 250 -3.96 9.44 -8.06
C GLU A 250 -4.25 7.93 -7.93
N HIS A 251 -3.74 7.30 -6.87
CA HIS A 251 -3.99 5.89 -6.59
C HIS A 251 -5.44 5.63 -6.17
N LEU A 252 -5.99 6.46 -5.29
CA LEU A 252 -7.37 6.38 -4.84
C LEU A 252 -8.35 6.71 -5.97
N ASP A 253 -8.03 7.67 -6.84
CA ASP A 253 -8.85 8.00 -8.01
C ASP A 253 -8.90 6.84 -9.00
N HIS A 254 -7.80 6.09 -9.15
CA HIS A 254 -7.74 4.96 -10.06
C HIS A 254 -8.34 3.67 -9.49
N TYR A 255 -7.95 3.27 -8.28
CA TYR A 255 -8.30 1.97 -7.70
C TYR A 255 -9.40 2.06 -6.62
N GLY A 256 -9.59 3.22 -5.99
CA GLY A 256 -10.52 3.40 -4.87
C GLY A 256 -10.10 2.69 -3.57
N ASP A 257 -8.94 2.03 -3.56
CA ASP A 257 -8.46 1.22 -2.43
C ASP A 257 -6.92 1.15 -2.44
N ILE A 258 -6.29 1.62 -1.36
CA ILE A 258 -4.83 1.60 -1.15
C ILE A 258 -4.23 0.19 -1.07
N ALA A 259 -5.06 -0.83 -0.80
CA ALA A 259 -4.62 -2.21 -0.69
C ALA A 259 -4.35 -2.86 -2.05
N VAL A 260 -4.77 -2.23 -3.15
CA VAL A 260 -4.51 -2.75 -4.50
C VAL A 260 -3.04 -2.50 -4.85
N PRO A 261 -2.23 -3.56 -5.06
CA PRO A 261 -0.81 -3.38 -5.30
C PRO A 261 -0.55 -2.79 -6.68
N VAL A 262 0.36 -1.83 -6.75
CA VAL A 262 0.96 -1.38 -8.01
C VAL A 262 1.98 -2.42 -8.51
N PRO A 263 2.25 -2.51 -9.82
CA PRO A 263 3.17 -3.51 -10.34
C PRO A 263 4.62 -3.24 -9.90
N PRO A 264 5.42 -4.30 -9.65
CA PRO A 264 6.83 -4.13 -9.32
C PRO A 264 7.60 -3.53 -10.52
N PRO A 265 8.49 -2.55 -10.29
CA PRO A 265 9.35 -2.03 -11.34
C PRO A 265 10.33 -3.11 -11.83
N PRO A 266 10.75 -3.09 -13.10
CA PRO A 266 11.67 -4.09 -13.66
C PRO A 266 13.08 -3.99 -13.06
N ALA A 267 13.48 -2.78 -12.67
CA ALA A 267 14.75 -2.49 -12.03
C ALA A 267 14.59 -1.29 -11.09
N VAL A 268 15.29 -1.35 -9.97
CA VAL A 268 15.44 -0.24 -9.03
C VAL A 268 16.93 -0.08 -8.74
N GLU A 269 17.40 1.15 -8.75
CA GLU A 269 18.75 1.48 -8.32
C GLU A 269 18.73 1.97 -6.88
N ALA A 270 19.64 1.45 -6.05
CA ALA A 270 19.80 1.93 -4.69
C ALA A 270 20.43 3.34 -4.69
N GLY A 271 19.89 4.24 -3.88
CA GLY A 271 20.35 5.62 -3.78
C GLY A 271 19.83 6.32 -2.52
N PRO A 272 20.18 7.59 -2.30
CA PRO A 272 19.66 8.40 -1.20
C PRO A 272 18.20 8.78 -1.49
N VAL A 273 17.29 7.82 -1.32
CA VAL A 273 15.90 7.91 -1.83
C VAL A 273 15.12 9.11 -1.29
N GLU A 274 15.38 9.54 -0.05
CA GLU A 274 14.75 10.73 0.54
C GLU A 274 15.28 12.03 -0.09
N GLU A 275 16.60 12.16 -0.31
CA GLU A 275 17.21 13.33 -0.98
C GLU A 275 16.77 13.42 -2.45
N ASP A 276 16.63 12.27 -3.11
CA ASP A 276 16.11 12.19 -4.46
C ASP A 276 14.62 12.55 -4.52
N ALA A 277 13.85 12.13 -3.52
CA ALA A 277 12.44 12.52 -3.38
C ALA A 277 12.31 14.04 -3.17
N ASP A 278 13.17 14.64 -2.35
CA ASP A 278 13.24 16.10 -2.14
C ASP A 278 13.60 16.84 -3.45
N THR A 279 14.54 16.29 -4.22
CA THR A 279 14.91 16.83 -5.54
C THR A 279 13.72 16.75 -6.51
N LEU A 280 12.96 15.66 -6.48
CA LEU A 280 11.81 15.47 -7.35
C LEU A 280 10.66 16.42 -7.01
N ILE A 281 10.30 16.56 -5.73
CA ILE A 281 9.21 17.46 -5.33
C ILE A 281 9.58 18.92 -5.60
N ALA A 282 10.83 19.34 -5.40
CA ALA A 282 11.26 20.70 -5.72
C ALA A 282 11.03 21.03 -7.21
N ALA A 283 11.30 20.08 -8.11
CA ALA A 283 11.01 20.25 -9.53
C ALA A 283 9.49 20.29 -9.83
N VAL A 284 8.68 19.47 -9.13
CA VAL A 284 7.22 19.45 -9.26
C VAL A 284 6.57 20.74 -8.76
N GLU A 285 7.05 21.30 -7.65
CA GLU A 285 6.58 22.58 -7.11
C GLU A 285 6.92 23.73 -8.04
N GLU A 286 8.17 23.81 -8.54
CA GLU A 286 8.58 24.83 -9.51
C GLU A 286 7.70 24.79 -10.78
N LEU A 287 7.37 23.58 -11.26
CA LEU A 287 6.44 23.39 -12.38
C LEU A 287 5.02 23.88 -12.07
N SER A 288 4.54 23.67 -10.84
CA SER A 288 3.17 23.98 -10.43
C SER A 288 2.96 25.47 -10.12
N GLU A 289 4.00 26.17 -9.66
CA GLU A 289 3.95 27.60 -9.34
C GLU A 289 4.07 28.51 -10.57
N GLU A 290 4.59 28.01 -11.69
CA GLU A 290 4.70 28.78 -12.92
C GLU A 290 3.32 29.03 -13.56
N GLU A 291 2.80 30.25 -13.36
CA GLU A 291 1.48 30.74 -13.84
C GLU A 291 1.24 30.54 -15.35
N PHE A 292 2.29 30.25 -16.13
CA PHE A 292 2.24 30.11 -17.60
C PHE A 292 2.74 28.77 -18.13
N GLU A 293 3.04 27.76 -17.30
CA GLU A 293 3.44 26.43 -17.78
C GLU A 293 2.20 25.52 -17.94
N PRO A 294 1.70 25.28 -19.16
CA PRO A 294 0.59 24.35 -19.36
C PRO A 294 1.05 22.97 -18.93
N TYR A 295 0.19 22.24 -18.20
CA TYR A 295 0.48 20.90 -17.65
C TYR A 295 1.48 20.86 -16.48
N GLY A 296 1.93 21.98 -15.92
CA GLY A 296 2.83 21.99 -14.75
C GLY A 296 2.27 21.21 -13.54
N GLY A 297 0.97 21.37 -13.28
CA GLY A 297 0.25 20.63 -12.23
C GLY A 297 0.01 19.14 -12.51
N GLU A 298 0.30 18.66 -13.73
CA GLU A 298 0.09 17.27 -14.14
C GLU A 298 1.29 16.36 -13.80
N ALA A 299 2.39 16.92 -13.29
CA ALA A 299 3.60 16.16 -13.01
C ALA A 299 3.38 14.94 -12.09
N PRO A 300 2.62 15.02 -10.97
CA PRO A 300 2.30 13.86 -10.14
C PRO A 300 1.55 12.77 -10.91
N HIS A 301 0.56 13.15 -11.72
CA HIS A 301 -0.20 12.22 -12.56
C HIS A 301 0.70 11.47 -13.55
N LEU A 302 1.60 12.18 -14.23
CA LEU A 302 2.56 11.58 -15.17
C LEU A 302 3.48 10.57 -14.49
N LEU A 303 4.01 10.90 -13.30
CA LEU A 303 4.86 10.00 -12.51
C LEU A 303 4.08 8.75 -12.08
N TYR A 304 2.86 8.93 -11.59
CA TYR A 304 1.99 7.82 -11.18
C TYR A 304 1.63 6.90 -12.35
N VAL A 305 1.22 7.45 -13.50
CA VAL A 305 0.84 6.66 -14.68
C VAL A 305 1.99 5.80 -15.17
N VAL A 306 3.19 6.36 -15.29
CA VAL A 306 4.38 5.59 -15.72
C VAL A 306 4.67 4.47 -14.73
N TYR A 307 4.60 4.73 -13.43
CA TYR A 307 4.83 3.71 -12.41
C TYR A 307 3.76 2.61 -12.45
N ARG A 308 2.47 2.98 -12.47
CA ARG A 308 1.32 2.06 -12.56
C ARG A 308 1.38 1.19 -13.83
N ARG A 309 1.99 1.69 -14.89
CA ARG A 309 2.29 0.94 -16.12
C ARG A 309 3.61 0.14 -16.01
N GLY A 310 4.00 -0.29 -14.82
CA GLY A 310 5.19 -1.13 -14.61
C GLY A 310 6.50 -0.48 -15.06
N CYS A 311 6.56 0.86 -15.02
CA CYS A 311 7.67 1.69 -15.48
C CYS A 311 8.02 1.54 -16.97
N ALA A 312 7.06 1.18 -17.83
CA ALA A 312 7.27 1.30 -19.27
C ALA A 312 7.30 2.75 -19.72
N ALA A 313 8.02 2.98 -20.82
CA ALA A 313 8.02 4.27 -21.47
C ALA A 313 6.65 4.61 -22.08
N GLU A 314 6.33 5.88 -22.00
CA GLU A 314 5.10 6.52 -22.46
C GLU A 314 5.42 7.52 -23.59
N SER A 315 4.41 7.90 -24.38
CA SER A 315 4.54 8.87 -25.48
C SER A 315 4.07 10.25 -25.02
N VAL A 316 4.91 11.26 -25.24
CA VAL A 316 4.56 12.68 -25.04
C VAL A 316 3.34 13.03 -25.88
N SER A 317 3.33 12.66 -27.16
CA SER A 317 2.25 13.00 -28.07
C SER A 317 0.95 12.26 -27.73
N ARG A 318 1.02 11.02 -27.25
CA ARG A 318 -0.16 10.30 -26.74
C ARG A 318 -0.75 11.00 -25.53
N LYS A 319 0.07 11.36 -24.55
CA LYS A 319 -0.39 12.08 -23.34
C LYS A 319 -0.91 13.48 -23.63
N ALA A 320 -0.26 14.23 -24.51
CA ALA A 320 -0.77 15.52 -24.96
C ALA A 320 -2.14 15.37 -25.65
N ALA A 321 -2.33 14.31 -26.46
CA ALA A 321 -3.62 14.07 -27.09
C ALA A 321 -4.71 13.70 -26.06
N GLU A 322 -4.38 12.89 -25.04
CA GLU A 322 -5.28 12.58 -23.93
C GLU A 322 -5.72 13.85 -23.17
N TYR A 323 -4.79 14.75 -22.83
CA TYR A 323 -5.12 16.00 -22.15
C TYR A 323 -5.92 16.98 -22.99
N GLU A 324 -5.81 16.90 -24.32
CA GLU A 324 -6.60 17.69 -25.26
C GLU A 324 -7.95 17.02 -25.60
N ASP A 325 -8.38 16.00 -24.84
CA ASP A 325 -9.61 15.24 -25.00
C ASP A 325 -9.72 14.50 -26.35
N TRP A 326 -8.59 14.12 -26.97
CA TRP A 326 -8.62 13.32 -28.19
C TRP A 326 -9.00 11.87 -27.86
N ALA A 327 -9.70 11.22 -28.80
CA ALA A 327 -10.04 9.81 -28.66
C ALA A 327 -8.78 8.94 -28.83
N VAL A 328 -8.36 8.29 -27.75
CA VAL A 328 -7.34 7.22 -27.74
C VAL A 328 -8.03 5.88 -27.60
N ASP A 329 -7.68 4.90 -28.44
CA ASP A 329 -8.18 3.53 -28.27
C ASP A 329 -7.60 2.92 -26.99
N PRO A 330 -8.42 2.51 -26.00
CA PRO A 330 -7.94 1.85 -24.79
C PRO A 330 -7.15 0.57 -25.04
N ALA A 331 -7.27 -0.05 -26.23
CA ALA A 331 -6.43 -1.19 -26.60
C ALA A 331 -4.94 -0.80 -26.77
N VAL A 332 -4.65 0.46 -27.08
CA VAL A 332 -3.28 0.95 -27.25
C VAL A 332 -2.82 1.85 -26.11
N GLU A 333 -3.74 2.40 -25.30
CA GLU A 333 -3.45 3.35 -24.22
C GLU A 333 -2.37 2.85 -23.24
N ASP A 334 -2.46 1.58 -22.82
CA ASP A 334 -1.49 0.97 -21.90
C ASP A 334 -0.30 0.29 -22.59
N LEU A 335 -0.21 0.33 -23.93
CA LEU A 335 0.91 -0.30 -24.64
C LEU A 335 2.21 0.51 -24.43
N PRO A 336 3.34 -0.19 -24.17
CA PRO A 336 4.62 0.48 -23.99
C PRO A 336 5.09 1.10 -25.30
N VAL A 337 5.76 2.25 -25.19
CA VAL A 337 6.40 2.94 -26.33
C VAL A 337 7.86 2.52 -26.40
N ALA A 338 8.39 2.35 -27.61
CA ALA A 338 9.78 2.03 -27.81
C ALA A 338 10.66 3.25 -27.49
N VAL A 339 11.67 3.07 -26.65
CA VAL A 339 12.68 4.11 -26.38
C VAL A 339 13.75 4.05 -27.48
N PRO A 340 14.02 5.13 -28.22
CA PRO A 340 15.09 5.17 -29.22
C PRO A 340 16.46 4.87 -28.59
N ALA A 341 17.26 4.01 -29.23
CA ALA A 341 18.58 3.61 -28.73
C ALA A 341 19.66 4.71 -28.84
N GLU A 342 19.50 5.64 -29.79
CA GLU A 342 20.38 6.79 -29.98
C GLU A 342 19.53 8.04 -30.24
N VAL A 343 19.81 9.10 -29.49
CA VAL A 343 19.36 10.46 -29.81
C VAL A 343 20.39 11.04 -30.78
N PRO A 344 20.04 11.37 -32.04
CA PRO A 344 21.01 11.87 -33.02
C PRO A 344 21.81 13.06 -32.46
N GLU A 345 23.13 13.12 -32.71
CA GLU A 345 23.95 14.27 -32.30
C GLU A 345 23.34 15.59 -32.84
N GLY A 346 22.97 16.50 -31.93
CA GLY A 346 22.25 17.73 -32.24
C GLY A 346 20.73 17.69 -32.02
N ALA A 347 20.17 16.54 -31.61
CA ALA A 347 18.76 16.38 -31.23
C ALA A 347 18.44 16.72 -29.77
N PHE A 348 19.41 17.24 -29.00
CA PHE A 348 19.15 18.13 -27.85
C PHE A 348 18.65 19.51 -28.34
N HIS A 349 17.71 19.50 -29.28
CA HIS A 349 16.96 20.67 -29.67
C HIS A 349 15.79 20.77 -28.68
N PRO A 350 15.56 21.91 -28.02
CA PRO A 350 14.45 22.09 -27.08
C PRO A 350 13.06 22.03 -27.73
N SER A 351 12.97 21.65 -29.01
CA SER A 351 11.72 21.48 -29.73
C SER A 351 11.41 19.99 -29.87
N HIS A 352 10.51 19.49 -29.03
CA HIS A 352 9.82 18.23 -29.28
C HIS A 352 9.24 18.21 -30.70
N LEU A 353 9.39 17.09 -31.39
CA LEU A 353 8.82 16.87 -32.71
C LEU A 353 7.71 15.84 -32.58
N VAL A 354 6.47 16.25 -32.87
CA VAL A 354 5.33 15.33 -32.94
C VAL A 354 5.59 14.28 -34.03
N PRO A 355 5.41 12.98 -33.74
CA PRO A 355 5.62 11.92 -34.71
C PRO A 355 4.81 12.12 -36.01
N PRO A 356 5.28 11.56 -37.15
CA PRO A 356 4.51 11.56 -38.40
C PRO A 356 3.10 10.98 -38.21
N VAL A 357 2.13 11.41 -39.03
CA VAL A 357 0.71 11.01 -38.91
C VAL A 357 0.54 9.50 -38.75
N THR A 358 1.24 8.69 -39.56
CA THR A 358 1.16 7.23 -39.49
C THR A 358 1.57 6.65 -38.13
N GLU A 359 2.54 7.28 -37.46
CA GLU A 359 2.98 6.87 -36.14
C GLU A 359 2.02 7.38 -35.06
N LEU A 360 1.46 8.58 -35.22
CA LEU A 360 0.43 9.11 -34.35
C LEU A 360 -0.86 8.26 -34.40
N GLU A 361 -1.26 7.82 -35.59
CA GLU A 361 -2.35 6.86 -35.81
C GLU A 361 -2.13 5.55 -35.04
N ARG A 362 -0.89 5.03 -35.09
CA ARG A 362 -0.48 3.83 -34.34
C ARG A 362 -0.54 4.06 -32.82
N LEU A 363 -0.05 5.21 -32.35
CA LEU A 363 -0.01 5.56 -30.92
C LEU A 363 -1.39 5.79 -30.33
N LEU A 364 -2.29 6.41 -31.10
CA LEU A 364 -3.64 6.75 -30.66
C LEU A 364 -4.67 5.65 -30.99
N GLY A 365 -4.34 4.70 -31.87
CA GLY A 365 -5.24 3.62 -32.29
C GLY A 365 -6.35 4.09 -33.23
N THR A 366 -6.08 5.10 -34.06
CA THR A 366 -7.02 5.70 -35.04
C THR A 366 -6.44 5.62 -36.45
N THR A 367 -7.27 5.82 -37.48
CA THR A 367 -6.89 5.68 -38.90
C THR A 367 -7.25 6.89 -39.78
N ASP A 368 -7.77 7.95 -39.16
CA ASP A 368 -8.33 9.10 -39.88
C ASP A 368 -7.63 10.42 -39.52
N LEU A 369 -6.36 10.36 -39.10
CA LEU A 369 -5.61 11.57 -38.73
C LEU A 369 -5.03 12.24 -39.97
N THR A 370 -5.00 13.58 -39.95
CA THR A 370 -4.41 14.38 -41.01
C THR A 370 -3.20 15.16 -40.53
N GLU A 371 -2.41 15.70 -41.46
CA GLU A 371 -1.34 16.65 -41.13
C GLU A 371 -1.85 17.91 -40.40
N THR A 372 -3.12 18.28 -40.60
CA THR A 372 -3.75 19.38 -39.86
C THR A 372 -3.94 19.00 -38.40
N ASP A 373 -4.32 17.76 -38.12
CA ASP A 373 -4.46 17.25 -36.76
C ASP A 373 -3.08 17.17 -36.11
N ARG A 374 -2.08 16.57 -36.78
CA ARG A 374 -0.69 16.55 -36.29
C ARG A 374 -0.20 17.96 -35.91
N ALA A 375 -0.44 18.96 -36.75
CA ALA A 375 -0.06 20.35 -36.49
C ALA A 375 -0.79 20.97 -35.28
N ARG A 376 -2.03 20.57 -35.00
CA ARG A 376 -2.77 21.01 -33.80
C ARG A 376 -2.14 20.50 -32.52
N LEU A 377 -1.56 19.30 -32.54
CA LEU A 377 -0.93 18.67 -31.39
C LEU A 377 0.49 19.23 -31.10
N GLU A 378 1.11 19.94 -32.05
CA GLU A 378 2.47 20.47 -31.90
C GLU A 378 2.62 21.47 -30.75
N GLY A 379 1.58 22.25 -30.43
CA GLY A 379 1.55 23.13 -29.26
C GLY A 379 1.55 22.32 -27.96
N PRO A 380 0.44 21.63 -27.67
CA PRO A 380 0.28 20.79 -26.47
C PRO A 380 1.45 19.85 -26.20
N ALA A 381 1.93 19.13 -27.22
CA ALA A 381 3.02 18.17 -27.04
C ALA A 381 4.37 18.84 -26.77
N ARG A 382 4.60 20.07 -27.25
CA ARG A 382 5.82 20.83 -26.93
C ARG A 382 5.81 21.30 -25.49
N ASP A 383 4.67 21.78 -25.02
CA ASP A 383 4.52 22.30 -23.66
C ASP A 383 4.65 21.13 -22.65
N LEU A 384 3.99 20.00 -22.92
CA LEU A 384 4.18 18.78 -22.13
C LEU A 384 5.63 18.25 -22.16
N ALA A 385 6.32 18.33 -23.31
CA ALA A 385 7.72 17.95 -23.38
C ALA A 385 8.63 18.84 -22.52
N ALA A 386 8.30 20.14 -22.38
CA ALA A 386 9.06 21.06 -21.54
C ALA A 386 8.93 20.69 -20.05
N VAL A 387 7.72 20.35 -19.60
CA VAL A 387 7.47 19.78 -18.26
C VAL A 387 8.34 18.53 -18.03
N LEU A 388 8.33 17.60 -18.99
CA LEU A 388 9.11 16.37 -18.92
C LEU A 388 10.62 16.59 -18.99
N ASP A 389 11.10 17.60 -19.72
CA ASP A 389 12.52 17.97 -19.76
C ASP A 389 13.00 18.50 -18.40
N ARG A 390 12.17 19.29 -17.71
CA ARG A 390 12.47 19.75 -16.35
C ARG A 390 12.50 18.59 -15.37
N LEU A 391 11.50 17.71 -15.40
CA LEU A 391 11.54 16.48 -14.61
C LEU A 391 12.76 15.61 -14.95
N ALA A 392 13.13 15.50 -16.21
CA ALA A 392 14.30 14.72 -16.64
C ALA A 392 15.63 15.32 -16.17
N SER A 393 15.68 16.63 -15.93
CA SER A 393 16.87 17.31 -15.38
C SER A 393 17.25 16.83 -13.96
N THR A 394 16.29 16.25 -13.23
CA THR A 394 16.54 15.61 -11.93
C THR A 394 17.34 14.30 -12.05
N GLY A 395 17.39 13.69 -13.24
CA GLY A 395 17.94 12.35 -13.46
C GLY A 395 17.02 11.19 -13.02
N LEU A 396 15.82 11.49 -12.51
CA LEU A 396 14.84 10.50 -12.04
C LEU A 396 13.83 10.14 -13.14
N VAL A 397 13.59 11.06 -14.07
CA VAL A 397 12.83 10.86 -15.29
C VAL A 397 13.78 10.86 -16.47
N PHE A 398 13.46 10.13 -17.54
CA PHE A 398 14.11 10.29 -18.83
C PHE A 398 13.11 10.75 -19.88
N ARG A 399 13.60 11.50 -20.87
CA ARG A 399 12.90 11.75 -22.13
C ARG A 399 13.87 11.55 -23.29
N SER A 400 13.41 10.84 -24.32
CA SER A 400 14.14 10.56 -25.54
C SER A 400 13.21 10.69 -26.74
N GLY A 401 13.21 11.87 -27.36
CA GLY A 401 12.25 12.23 -28.41
C GLY A 401 10.83 12.26 -27.85
N ASP A 402 9.97 11.44 -28.43
CA ASP A 402 8.57 11.28 -28.00
C ASP A 402 8.40 10.29 -26.84
N ALA A 403 9.42 9.49 -26.49
CA ALA A 403 9.34 8.55 -25.39
C ALA A 403 9.80 9.19 -24.07
N PHE A 404 9.10 8.94 -22.96
CA PHE A 404 9.52 9.33 -21.62
C PHE A 404 9.21 8.26 -20.59
N GLY A 405 9.84 8.29 -19.42
CA GLY A 405 9.54 7.37 -18.34
C GLY A 405 10.43 7.55 -17.12
N LEU A 406 10.35 6.62 -16.18
CA LEU A 406 11.18 6.63 -14.97
C LEU A 406 12.52 5.95 -15.23
N THR A 407 13.60 6.53 -14.72
CA THR A 407 14.89 5.82 -14.60
C THR A 407 14.79 4.77 -13.48
N PRO A 408 15.72 3.80 -13.37
CA PRO A 408 15.73 2.87 -12.23
C PRO A 408 15.82 3.58 -10.87
N ARG A 409 16.52 4.72 -10.80
CA ARG A 409 16.59 5.57 -9.60
C ARG A 409 15.25 6.26 -9.33
N GLY A 410 14.61 6.83 -10.36
CA GLY A 410 13.28 7.43 -10.23
C GLY A 410 12.17 6.45 -9.88
N ALA A 411 12.23 5.22 -10.41
CA ALA A 411 11.33 4.13 -10.01
C ALA A 411 11.49 3.80 -8.52
N GLY A 412 12.72 3.81 -8.00
CA GLY A 412 12.99 3.67 -6.57
C GLY A 412 12.34 4.78 -5.72
N VAL A 413 12.44 6.03 -6.18
CA VAL A 413 11.84 7.20 -5.51
C VAL A 413 10.32 7.13 -5.49
N VAL A 414 9.68 6.88 -6.64
CA VAL A 414 8.21 6.78 -6.70
C VAL A 414 7.71 5.59 -5.88
N ARG A 415 8.42 4.45 -5.89
CA ARG A 415 8.12 3.31 -5.02
C ARG A 415 8.15 3.70 -3.54
N TYR A 416 9.19 4.42 -3.13
CA TYR A 416 9.33 4.92 -1.76
C TYR A 416 8.17 5.83 -1.38
N LEU A 417 7.83 6.82 -2.22
CA LEU A 417 6.73 7.76 -1.96
C LEU A 417 5.38 7.05 -1.80
N LEU A 418 5.08 6.07 -2.67
CA LEU A 418 3.89 5.23 -2.54
C LEU A 418 3.89 4.43 -1.23
N GLY A 419 5.04 3.84 -0.89
CA GLY A 419 5.21 3.04 0.33
C GLY A 419 4.99 3.84 1.62
N VAL A 420 5.46 5.10 1.68
CA VAL A 420 5.27 5.99 2.85
C VAL A 420 3.78 6.30 3.11
N ARG A 421 2.92 6.17 2.10
CA ARG A 421 1.45 6.28 2.23
C ARG A 421 0.73 4.95 2.36
N GLY A 422 1.48 3.86 2.55
CA GLY A 422 0.92 2.54 2.78
C GLY A 422 0.34 1.88 1.52
N ILE A 423 0.60 2.44 0.33
CA ILE A 423 0.25 1.78 -0.93
C ILE A 423 1.17 0.58 -1.10
N ALA A 424 0.59 -0.58 -1.43
CA ALA A 424 1.36 -1.79 -1.67
C ALA A 424 2.22 -1.66 -2.95
N ALA A 425 3.48 -1.26 -2.79
CA ALA A 425 4.44 -1.04 -3.87
C ALA A 425 5.59 -2.07 -3.81
N PRO A 426 5.35 -3.35 -4.19
CA PRO A 426 6.35 -4.41 -4.10
C PRO A 426 7.54 -4.16 -5.02
N ASP A 427 8.73 -4.63 -4.64
CA ASP A 427 9.84 -4.83 -5.56
C ASP A 427 9.75 -6.19 -6.27
N ALA A 428 10.69 -6.44 -7.21
CA ALA A 428 10.72 -7.68 -7.96
C ALA A 428 10.99 -8.92 -7.08
N ALA A 429 11.72 -8.80 -5.97
CA ALA A 429 12.00 -9.91 -5.07
C ALA A 429 10.78 -10.25 -4.20
N GLU A 430 10.09 -9.24 -3.67
CA GLU A 430 8.83 -9.34 -2.93
C GLU A 430 7.75 -9.99 -3.80
N ALA A 431 7.57 -9.50 -5.03
CA ALA A 431 6.60 -10.08 -5.97
C ALA A 431 6.92 -11.54 -6.32
N ARG A 432 8.20 -11.91 -6.42
CA ARG A 432 8.61 -13.30 -6.62
C ARG A 432 8.33 -14.16 -5.38
N ALA A 433 8.32 -13.61 -4.18
CA ALA A 433 8.08 -14.36 -2.94
C ALA A 433 6.59 -14.67 -2.70
N TRP A 434 5.68 -13.95 -3.36
CA TRP A 434 4.23 -14.15 -3.24
C TRP A 434 3.76 -15.58 -3.52
N SER A 435 2.68 -15.97 -2.85
CA SER A 435 1.89 -17.13 -3.25
C SER A 435 1.29 -16.95 -4.65
N ALA A 436 0.90 -18.06 -5.28
CA ALA A 436 0.24 -18.02 -6.59
C ALA A 436 -1.06 -17.21 -6.55
N SER A 437 -1.79 -17.27 -5.44
CA SER A 437 -3.04 -16.52 -5.26
C SER A 437 -2.79 -15.03 -5.22
N GLU A 438 -1.82 -14.57 -4.42
CA GLU A 438 -1.46 -13.15 -4.32
C GLU A 438 -0.99 -12.60 -5.68
N ALA A 439 -0.13 -13.34 -6.38
CA ALA A 439 0.36 -12.93 -7.71
C ALA A 439 -0.77 -12.80 -8.75
N VAL A 440 -1.71 -13.75 -8.78
CA VAL A 440 -2.85 -13.73 -9.70
C VAL A 440 -3.83 -12.61 -9.35
N THR A 441 -4.14 -12.42 -8.07
CA THR A 441 -5.03 -11.34 -7.61
C THR A 441 -4.45 -9.97 -7.96
N ALA A 442 -3.17 -9.74 -7.68
CA ALA A 442 -2.48 -8.50 -8.01
C ALA A 442 -2.47 -8.24 -9.54
N ALA A 443 -2.08 -9.26 -10.32
CA ALA A 443 -1.98 -9.15 -11.77
C ALA A 443 -3.31 -8.83 -12.48
N GLY A 444 -4.46 -9.16 -11.87
CA GLY A 444 -5.78 -8.87 -12.43
C GLY A 444 -6.09 -7.37 -12.61
N GLY A 445 -5.44 -6.51 -11.82
CA GLY A 445 -5.61 -5.05 -11.87
C GLY A 445 -4.54 -4.30 -12.68
N TRP A 446 -3.63 -5.02 -13.35
CA TRP A 446 -2.50 -4.44 -14.07
C TRP A 446 -2.70 -4.46 -15.58
N PRO A 447 -1.99 -3.60 -16.32
CA PRO A 447 -1.89 -3.73 -17.77
C PRO A 447 -1.43 -5.12 -18.19
N THR A 448 -2.07 -5.67 -19.23
CA THR A 448 -1.87 -7.03 -19.78
C THR A 448 -0.40 -7.43 -19.92
N TRP A 449 0.43 -6.54 -20.48
CA TRP A 449 1.84 -6.84 -20.73
C TRP A 449 2.67 -6.84 -19.42
N VAL A 450 2.30 -6.00 -18.45
CA VAL A 450 2.94 -5.97 -17.12
C VAL A 450 2.61 -7.27 -16.37
N ALA A 451 1.33 -7.65 -16.37
CA ALA A 451 0.87 -8.91 -15.79
C ALA A 451 1.59 -10.10 -16.43
N SER A 452 1.70 -10.13 -17.76
CA SER A 452 2.46 -11.17 -18.49
C SER A 452 3.90 -11.27 -18.01
N ARG A 453 4.63 -10.13 -17.98
CA ARG A 453 6.02 -10.07 -17.52
C ARG A 453 6.17 -10.57 -16.08
N VAL A 454 5.37 -10.05 -15.15
CA VAL A 454 5.51 -10.38 -13.72
C VAL A 454 5.15 -11.84 -13.43
N LEU A 455 4.11 -12.37 -14.08
CA LEU A 455 3.76 -13.79 -13.93
C LEU A 455 4.82 -14.71 -14.55
N ALA A 456 5.44 -14.31 -15.67
CA ALA A 456 6.57 -15.03 -16.25
C ALA A 456 7.79 -15.01 -15.30
N ASP A 457 8.13 -13.87 -14.73
CA ASP A 457 9.22 -13.76 -13.74
C ASP A 457 8.94 -14.59 -12.48
N TRP A 458 7.68 -14.65 -12.03
CA TRP A 458 7.26 -15.45 -10.88
C TRP A 458 7.41 -16.96 -11.13
N LEU A 459 7.07 -17.42 -12.34
CA LEU A 459 7.25 -18.81 -12.78
C LEU A 459 8.73 -19.15 -12.92
N HIS A 460 9.50 -18.25 -13.55
CA HIS A 460 10.93 -18.43 -13.76
C HIS A 460 11.70 -18.52 -12.44
N ALA A 461 11.36 -17.68 -11.46
CA ALA A 461 11.94 -17.75 -10.11
C ALA A 461 11.69 -19.09 -9.40
N ARG A 462 10.68 -19.86 -9.82
CA ARG A 462 10.34 -21.20 -9.33
C ARG A 462 10.81 -22.32 -10.27
N GLY A 463 11.67 -21.99 -11.23
CA GLY A 463 12.29 -22.90 -12.18
C GLY A 463 11.33 -23.46 -13.23
N ASP A 464 10.21 -22.78 -13.50
CA ASP A 464 9.23 -23.16 -14.53
C ASP A 464 8.72 -24.62 -14.36
N THR A 465 8.67 -25.09 -13.11
CA THR A 465 8.33 -26.48 -12.78
C THR A 465 6.84 -26.77 -12.96
N ALA A 466 6.50 -28.05 -13.14
CA ALA A 466 5.10 -28.48 -13.23
C ALA A 466 4.29 -28.06 -11.99
N ASP A 467 4.89 -28.13 -10.80
CA ASP A 467 4.24 -27.74 -9.55
C ASP A 467 3.95 -26.24 -9.50
N ALA A 468 4.89 -25.39 -9.94
CA ALA A 468 4.69 -23.94 -10.01
C ALA A 468 3.56 -23.57 -10.98
N TRP A 469 3.56 -24.19 -12.16
CA TRP A 469 2.49 -24.03 -13.15
C TRP A 469 1.15 -24.53 -12.62
N SER A 470 1.09 -25.70 -11.98
CA SER A 470 -0.13 -26.22 -11.37
C SER A 470 -0.66 -25.30 -10.26
N GLY A 471 0.22 -24.72 -9.44
CA GLY A 471 -0.17 -23.73 -8.43
C GLY A 471 -0.76 -22.47 -9.04
N LEU A 472 -0.15 -21.93 -10.11
CA LEU A 472 -0.64 -20.74 -10.81
C LEU A 472 -1.99 -21.00 -11.51
N LEU A 473 -2.12 -22.13 -12.20
CA LEU A 473 -3.36 -22.54 -12.85
C LEU A 473 -4.49 -22.78 -11.84
N ALA A 474 -4.18 -23.37 -10.68
CA ALA A 474 -5.15 -23.52 -9.59
C ALA A 474 -5.59 -22.17 -9.04
N ALA A 475 -4.67 -21.21 -8.84
CA ALA A 475 -5.02 -19.86 -8.40
C ALA A 475 -5.96 -19.15 -9.39
N LEU A 476 -5.67 -19.22 -10.70
CA LEU A 476 -6.58 -18.73 -11.74
C LEU A 476 -7.95 -19.43 -11.70
N GLY A 477 -7.99 -20.72 -11.33
CA GLY A 477 -9.21 -21.50 -11.18
C GLY A 477 -10.07 -21.14 -9.95
N THR A 478 -9.49 -20.50 -8.92
CA THR A 478 -10.20 -20.11 -7.69
C THR A 478 -11.01 -18.82 -7.80
N VAL A 479 -10.89 -18.11 -8.92
CA VAL A 479 -11.63 -16.86 -9.17
C VAL A 479 -13.12 -17.16 -9.19
N HIS A 480 -13.86 -16.56 -8.24
CA HIS A 480 -15.28 -16.81 -8.10
C HIS A 480 -16.04 -16.18 -9.27
N ALA A 481 -16.52 -17.05 -10.15
CA ALA A 481 -17.61 -16.80 -11.08
C ALA A 481 -18.68 -15.86 -10.48
N GLY A 482 -18.80 -14.62 -10.97
CA GLY A 482 -19.85 -13.68 -10.59
C GLY A 482 -19.42 -12.41 -9.87
N THR A 483 -18.12 -12.17 -9.67
CA THR A 483 -17.61 -10.82 -9.35
C THR A 483 -17.31 -10.03 -10.63
N PRO A 484 -17.37 -8.69 -10.61
CA PRO A 484 -17.02 -7.87 -11.78
C PRO A 484 -15.59 -8.10 -12.29
N ASP A 485 -14.67 -8.49 -11.42
CA ASP A 485 -13.24 -8.68 -11.75
C ASP A 485 -12.92 -10.09 -12.28
N ALA A 486 -13.87 -11.01 -12.21
CA ALA A 486 -13.64 -12.40 -12.58
C ALA A 486 -13.20 -12.57 -14.04
N ALA A 487 -13.73 -11.75 -14.94
CA ALA A 487 -13.35 -11.75 -16.35
C ALA A 487 -11.91 -11.24 -16.57
N ALA A 488 -11.48 -10.22 -15.83
CA ALA A 488 -10.13 -9.67 -15.94
C ALA A 488 -9.08 -10.71 -15.51
N VAL A 489 -9.30 -11.39 -14.38
CA VAL A 489 -8.39 -12.43 -13.90
C VAL A 489 -8.36 -13.65 -14.83
N ARG A 490 -9.50 -14.07 -15.40
CA ARG A 490 -9.51 -15.13 -16.45
C ARG A 490 -8.73 -14.71 -17.70
N GLY A 491 -8.82 -13.44 -18.07
CA GLY A 491 -8.05 -12.84 -19.17
C GLY A 491 -6.54 -13.05 -19.04
N LEU A 492 -6.02 -13.20 -17.81
CA LEU A 492 -4.60 -13.50 -17.58
C LEU A 492 -4.15 -14.81 -18.21
N PHE A 493 -5.03 -15.79 -18.42
CA PHE A 493 -4.63 -17.02 -19.11
C PHE A 493 -4.13 -16.73 -20.53
N ALA A 494 -4.74 -15.77 -21.22
CA ALA A 494 -4.37 -15.40 -22.59
C ALA A 494 -2.98 -14.74 -22.68
N VAL A 495 -2.44 -14.26 -21.54
CA VAL A 495 -1.14 -13.57 -21.50
C VAL A 495 0.01 -14.47 -21.03
N LEU A 496 -0.30 -15.68 -20.56
CA LEU A 496 0.70 -16.66 -20.16
C LEU A 496 1.30 -17.34 -21.41
N ASP A 497 2.62 -17.57 -21.39
CA ASP A 497 3.28 -18.39 -22.41
C ASP A 497 2.99 -19.88 -22.18
N THR A 498 1.80 -20.31 -22.61
CA THR A 498 1.37 -21.71 -22.49
C THR A 498 2.15 -22.68 -23.39
N ALA A 499 2.99 -22.17 -24.31
CA ALA A 499 3.92 -23.02 -25.05
C ALA A 499 5.07 -23.49 -24.15
N ALA A 500 5.52 -22.66 -23.21
CA ALA A 500 6.52 -23.01 -22.20
C ALA A 500 5.98 -23.89 -21.06
N ALA A 501 4.66 -23.94 -20.85
CA ALA A 501 4.06 -24.71 -19.76
C ALA A 501 4.35 -26.22 -19.85
N PRO A 502 4.70 -26.91 -18.74
CA PRO A 502 4.80 -28.36 -18.72
C PRO A 502 3.47 -29.04 -19.09
N PRO A 503 3.46 -30.01 -20.03
CA PRO A 503 2.22 -30.68 -20.45
C PRO A 503 1.42 -31.30 -19.32
N ASP A 504 2.09 -31.84 -18.29
CA ASP A 504 1.43 -32.48 -17.15
C ASP A 504 0.65 -31.49 -16.28
N ALA A 505 1.14 -30.25 -16.14
CA ALA A 505 0.42 -29.19 -15.43
C ALA A 505 -0.88 -28.82 -16.17
N LEU A 506 -0.82 -28.69 -17.50
CA LEU A 506 -1.99 -28.44 -18.35
C LEU A 506 -2.99 -29.60 -18.31
N ARG A 507 -2.51 -30.86 -18.33
CA ARG A 507 -3.38 -32.05 -18.19
C ARG A 507 -4.06 -32.09 -16.83
N GLY A 508 -3.35 -31.75 -15.76
CA GLY A 508 -3.91 -31.62 -14.41
C GLY A 508 -5.06 -30.60 -14.34
N ALA A 509 -4.94 -29.50 -15.09
CA ALA A 509 -5.93 -28.43 -15.14
C ALA A 509 -7.18 -28.74 -16.00
N LEU A 510 -7.21 -29.81 -16.80
CA LEU A 510 -8.34 -30.09 -17.71
C LEU A 510 -9.70 -30.20 -17.00
N ARG A 511 -9.71 -30.68 -15.74
CA ARG A 511 -10.93 -30.84 -14.94
C ARG A 511 -11.35 -29.57 -14.20
N ASP A 512 -10.53 -28.52 -14.26
CA ASP A 512 -10.84 -27.25 -13.61
C ASP A 512 -12.06 -26.59 -14.25
N PRO A 513 -13.03 -26.09 -13.46
CA PRO A 513 -14.27 -25.52 -13.97
C PRO A 513 -14.11 -24.12 -14.61
N VAL A 514 -12.94 -23.51 -14.51
CA VAL A 514 -12.62 -22.18 -15.06
C VAL A 514 -11.57 -22.30 -16.16
N VAL A 515 -10.38 -22.83 -15.85
CA VAL A 515 -9.23 -22.85 -16.76
C VAL A 515 -9.15 -24.09 -17.65
N GLY A 516 -9.97 -25.12 -17.42
CA GLY A 516 -9.85 -26.41 -18.10
C GLY A 516 -9.98 -26.34 -19.63
N ALA A 517 -10.84 -25.46 -20.15
CA ALA A 517 -11.01 -25.28 -21.60
C ALA A 517 -9.82 -24.54 -22.22
N TYR A 518 -9.23 -23.60 -21.49
CA TYR A 518 -8.02 -22.92 -21.89
C TYR A 518 -6.81 -23.87 -21.94
N ALA A 519 -6.65 -24.72 -20.92
CA ALA A 519 -5.61 -25.75 -20.89
C ALA A 519 -5.76 -26.76 -22.05
N HIS A 520 -7.00 -27.15 -22.37
CA HIS A 520 -7.29 -28.00 -23.53
C HIS A 520 -6.85 -27.33 -24.84
N GLN A 521 -7.16 -26.04 -25.02
CA GLN A 521 -6.79 -25.30 -26.22
C GLN A 521 -5.26 -25.16 -26.34
N ALA A 522 -4.55 -24.93 -25.24
CA ALA A 522 -3.08 -24.88 -25.21
C ALA A 522 -2.45 -26.23 -25.61
N LEU A 523 -2.92 -27.35 -25.04
CA LEU A 523 -2.46 -28.69 -25.42
C LEU A 523 -2.74 -28.98 -26.91
N ARG A 524 -3.94 -28.64 -27.38
CA ARG A 524 -4.33 -28.81 -28.79
C ARG A 524 -3.44 -28.01 -29.74
N ALA A 525 -3.14 -26.75 -29.42
CA ALA A 525 -2.27 -25.89 -30.23
C ALA A 525 -0.84 -26.47 -30.37
N ARG A 526 -0.40 -27.25 -29.38
CA ARG A 526 0.91 -27.93 -29.35
C ARG A 526 0.90 -29.32 -29.99
N GLY A 527 -0.26 -29.83 -30.41
CA GLY A 527 -0.41 -31.21 -30.88
C GLY A 527 -0.31 -32.26 -29.76
N GLU A 528 -0.44 -31.84 -28.50
CA GLU A 528 -0.43 -32.73 -27.33
C GLU A 528 -1.81 -33.42 -27.16
N PRO A 529 -1.85 -34.69 -26.71
CA PRO A 529 -3.10 -35.40 -26.52
C PRO A 529 -3.91 -34.77 -25.38
N SER A 530 -5.16 -34.43 -25.68
CA SER A 530 -6.15 -33.97 -24.71
C SER A 530 -7.56 -34.35 -25.15
N ASP A 531 -8.41 -34.76 -24.21
CA ASP A 531 -9.79 -35.18 -24.48
C ASP A 531 -10.77 -34.14 -23.94
N LEU A 532 -11.62 -33.61 -24.82
CA LEU A 532 -12.64 -32.62 -24.47
C LEU A 532 -13.65 -33.16 -23.44
N ILE A 533 -13.80 -34.48 -23.31
CA ILE A 533 -14.65 -35.12 -22.29
C ILE A 533 -14.17 -34.78 -20.86
N GLN A 534 -12.88 -34.50 -20.68
CA GLN A 534 -12.33 -34.13 -19.38
C GLN A 534 -12.67 -32.69 -18.98
N VAL A 535 -13.04 -31.85 -19.96
CA VAL A 535 -13.31 -30.42 -19.75
C VAL A 535 -14.76 -30.20 -19.37
N GLY A 536 -14.98 -29.63 -18.19
CA GLY A 536 -16.31 -29.31 -17.67
C GLY A 536 -17.09 -28.31 -18.54
N ILE A 537 -18.42 -28.40 -18.51
CA ILE A 537 -19.32 -27.50 -19.25
C ILE A 537 -19.09 -26.04 -18.86
N SER A 538 -18.82 -25.77 -17.59
CA SER A 538 -18.52 -24.42 -17.07
C SER A 538 -17.32 -23.81 -17.78
N ALA A 539 -16.16 -24.49 -17.77
CA ALA A 539 -14.93 -23.98 -18.38
C ALA A 539 -15.11 -23.74 -19.88
N ARG A 540 -15.83 -24.63 -20.57
CA ARG A 540 -16.14 -24.47 -21.99
C ARG A 540 -17.01 -23.25 -22.26
N ALA A 541 -17.98 -22.97 -21.38
CA ALA A 541 -18.87 -21.83 -21.54
C ALA A 541 -18.12 -20.52 -21.29
N LEU A 542 -17.24 -20.47 -20.29
CA LEU A 542 -16.37 -19.33 -20.00
C LEU A 542 -15.40 -19.04 -21.14
N PHE A 543 -14.72 -20.07 -21.67
CA PHE A 543 -13.84 -19.92 -22.82
C PHE A 543 -14.55 -19.31 -24.04
N VAL A 544 -15.79 -19.73 -24.32
CA VAL A 544 -16.58 -19.14 -25.40
C VAL A 544 -16.97 -17.70 -25.05
N LEU A 545 -17.43 -17.45 -23.82
CA LEU A 545 -17.86 -16.13 -23.36
C LEU A 545 -16.75 -15.09 -23.48
N ASP A 546 -15.54 -15.44 -23.03
CA ASP A 546 -14.37 -14.57 -23.05
C ASP A 546 -13.81 -14.37 -24.48
N ALA A 547 -14.03 -15.32 -25.39
CA ALA A 547 -13.64 -15.21 -26.80
C ALA A 547 -14.63 -14.40 -27.66
N LEU A 548 -15.80 -14.03 -27.14
CA LEU A 548 -16.74 -13.18 -27.87
C LEU A 548 -16.15 -11.76 -28.01
N PRO A 549 -16.29 -11.11 -29.18
CA PRO A 549 -15.85 -9.75 -29.36
C PRO A 549 -16.43 -8.83 -28.28
N ALA A 550 -15.56 -8.13 -27.55
CA ALA A 550 -15.92 -7.27 -26.43
C ALA A 550 -16.79 -6.07 -26.85
N LYS A 551 -17.17 -5.24 -25.85
CA LYS A 551 -18.16 -4.13 -25.92
C LYS A 551 -18.11 -3.21 -27.16
N LYS A 552 -16.95 -3.05 -27.81
CA LYS A 552 -16.69 -2.03 -28.85
C LYS A 552 -16.77 -2.49 -30.31
N GLY A 553 -16.89 -3.80 -30.57
CA GLY A 553 -17.07 -4.31 -31.94
C GLY A 553 -18.52 -4.13 -32.44
N PRO A 554 -18.76 -4.11 -33.77
CA PRO A 554 -20.10 -4.14 -34.33
C PRO A 554 -20.94 -5.28 -33.73
N LEU A 555 -22.17 -4.99 -33.32
CA LEU A 555 -23.06 -5.99 -32.70
C LEU A 555 -23.29 -7.19 -33.62
N GLU A 556 -23.22 -6.98 -34.93
CA GLU A 556 -23.29 -8.01 -35.98
C GLU A 556 -22.14 -9.01 -35.86
N SER A 557 -20.92 -8.52 -35.61
CA SER A 557 -19.73 -9.36 -35.44
C SER A 557 -19.82 -10.19 -34.17
N ARG A 558 -20.28 -9.58 -33.07
CA ARG A 558 -20.52 -10.30 -31.81
C ARG A 558 -21.62 -11.35 -31.94
N ARG A 559 -22.72 -11.02 -32.65
CA ARG A 559 -23.82 -11.97 -32.93
C ARG A 559 -23.36 -13.12 -33.81
N ALA A 560 -22.60 -12.86 -34.87
CA ALA A 560 -22.06 -13.90 -35.74
C ALA A 560 -21.12 -14.86 -34.97
N ALA A 561 -20.25 -14.31 -34.11
CA ALA A 561 -19.37 -15.12 -33.26
C ALA A 561 -20.17 -15.98 -32.27
N PHE A 562 -21.21 -15.42 -31.65
CA PHE A 562 -22.12 -16.16 -30.78
C PHE A 562 -22.86 -17.28 -31.52
N ASP A 563 -23.43 -16.99 -32.68
CA ASP A 563 -24.19 -17.98 -33.47
C ASP A 563 -23.28 -19.13 -33.95
N ALA A 564 -22.04 -18.82 -34.34
CA ALA A 564 -21.04 -19.82 -34.67
C ALA A 564 -20.74 -20.73 -33.47
N ALA A 565 -20.49 -20.16 -32.29
CA ALA A 565 -20.24 -20.94 -31.08
C ALA A 565 -21.48 -21.76 -30.64
N ALA A 566 -22.67 -21.19 -30.73
CA ALA A 566 -23.93 -21.83 -30.40
C ALA A 566 -24.23 -23.04 -31.31
N SER A 567 -23.87 -22.96 -32.60
CA SER A 567 -24.04 -24.06 -33.55
C SER A 567 -23.20 -25.29 -33.21
N ALA A 568 -22.02 -25.07 -32.61
CA ALA A 568 -21.11 -26.10 -32.16
C ALA A 568 -21.39 -26.57 -30.71
N TRP A 569 -22.31 -25.92 -30.00
CA TRP A 569 -22.59 -26.22 -28.60
C TRP A 569 -23.62 -27.35 -28.43
N PRO A 570 -23.37 -28.36 -27.56
CA PRO A 570 -24.37 -29.38 -27.26
C PRO A 570 -25.67 -28.78 -26.71
N GLY A 571 -26.78 -28.96 -27.43
CA GLY A 571 -28.08 -28.40 -27.07
C GLY A 571 -28.34 -26.97 -27.58
N GLY A 572 -27.46 -26.44 -28.44
CA GLY A 572 -27.64 -25.19 -29.17
C GLY A 572 -27.58 -23.92 -28.31
N SER A 573 -28.08 -22.81 -28.87
CA SER A 573 -28.00 -21.46 -28.29
C SER A 573 -28.56 -21.36 -26.88
N ALA A 574 -29.76 -21.91 -26.62
CA ALA A 574 -30.38 -21.85 -25.30
C ALA A 574 -29.57 -22.60 -24.23
N ALA A 575 -28.91 -23.71 -24.59
CA ALA A 575 -28.04 -24.43 -23.68
C ALA A 575 -26.74 -23.66 -23.41
N LEU A 576 -26.16 -23.00 -24.43
CA LEU A 576 -24.97 -22.16 -24.29
C LEU A 576 -25.23 -20.97 -23.37
N VAL A 577 -26.34 -20.23 -23.56
CA VAL A 577 -26.70 -19.09 -22.69
C VAL A 577 -26.88 -19.52 -21.24
N ARG A 578 -27.55 -20.66 -21.00
CA ARG A 578 -27.71 -21.18 -19.63
C ARG A 578 -26.37 -21.54 -19.00
N ALA A 579 -25.47 -22.17 -19.76
CA ALA A 579 -24.15 -22.54 -19.28
C ALA A 579 -23.29 -21.30 -18.97
N MET A 580 -23.29 -20.29 -19.84
CA MET A 580 -22.57 -19.03 -19.62
C MET A 580 -23.06 -18.31 -18.37
N ARG A 581 -24.38 -18.20 -18.17
CA ARG A 581 -24.92 -17.54 -16.97
C ARG A 581 -24.67 -18.31 -15.68
N ALA A 582 -24.70 -19.64 -15.74
CA ALA A 582 -24.37 -20.47 -14.59
C ALA A 582 -22.88 -20.36 -14.23
N ALA A 583 -22.03 -20.13 -15.24
CA ALA A 583 -20.59 -20.02 -15.06
C ALA A 583 -20.10 -18.60 -14.74
N ASP A 584 -20.76 -17.55 -15.22
CA ASP A 584 -20.49 -16.15 -14.86
C ASP A 584 -21.71 -15.29 -15.23
N ARG A 585 -22.54 -15.00 -14.23
CA ARG A 585 -23.78 -14.23 -14.44
C ARG A 585 -23.50 -12.80 -14.89
N HIS A 586 -22.53 -12.13 -14.25
CA HIS A 586 -22.27 -10.72 -14.48
C HIS A 586 -21.72 -10.50 -15.89
N GLU A 587 -20.70 -11.28 -16.27
CA GLU A 587 -20.10 -11.20 -17.60
C GLU A 587 -21.07 -11.61 -18.70
N ALA A 588 -21.88 -12.66 -18.46
CA ALA A 588 -22.91 -13.07 -19.42
C ALA A 588 -23.97 -11.98 -19.64
N GLU A 589 -24.44 -11.31 -18.58
CA GLU A 589 -25.37 -10.17 -18.70
C GLU A 589 -24.71 -9.02 -19.50
N ARG A 590 -23.44 -8.72 -19.21
CA ARG A 590 -22.67 -7.66 -19.86
C ARG A 590 -22.45 -7.91 -21.36
N VAL A 591 -22.12 -9.13 -21.76
CA VAL A 591 -21.79 -9.49 -23.15
C VAL A 591 -23.04 -9.82 -23.98
N LEU A 592 -23.99 -10.56 -23.39
CA LEU A 592 -25.17 -11.06 -24.09
C LEU A 592 -26.38 -10.12 -24.01
N GLY A 593 -26.44 -9.23 -23.01
CA GLY A 593 -27.49 -8.23 -22.85
C GLY A 593 -27.72 -7.38 -24.10
N PRO A 594 -26.67 -6.76 -24.68
CA PRO A 594 -26.79 -5.99 -25.92
C PRO A 594 -27.28 -6.81 -27.13
N LEU A 595 -27.16 -8.13 -27.10
CA LEU A 595 -27.65 -9.02 -28.16
C LEU A 595 -29.14 -9.38 -27.98
N GLY A 596 -29.81 -8.89 -26.93
CA GLY A 596 -31.19 -9.32 -26.62
C GLY A 596 -31.26 -10.82 -26.27
N LEU A 597 -30.14 -11.39 -25.81
CA LEU A 597 -30.02 -12.76 -25.34
C LEU A 597 -30.04 -12.84 -23.80
N ALA A 598 -30.22 -11.69 -23.13
CA ALA A 598 -30.70 -11.58 -21.74
C ALA A 598 -32.20 -11.98 -21.67
N PRO A 599 -32.70 -12.54 -20.55
CA PRO A 599 -34.08 -13.00 -20.47
C PRO A 599 -35.07 -11.84 -20.46
#